data_AF-A0A2V1GZF9-F1
#
_entry.id   AF-A0A2V1GZF9-F1
#
_cell.length_a   1.000
_cell.length_b   1.000
_cell.length_c   1.000
_cell.angle_alpha   90.00
_cell.angle_beta   90.00
_cell.angle_gamma   90.00
#
_symmetry.space_group_name_H-M   'P 1'
#
loop_
_entity.id
_entity.type
_entity.pdbx_description
1 polymer ?
#
loop_
_entity_poly.entity_id
_entity_poly.type
_entity_poly.pdbx_seq_one_letter_code
_entity_poly.pdbx_strand_id
1 'polypeptide(L)'
;MEQNPSQTVIEQQKKPSLFIIKLNPVDWLTLSGLAINSLAAVLLFEQQFSLALSLMLLAMLADAFDGILARKYQLERDFGRYLDGFVDVFTYLVLPALFLWQWCFNHGGYPLLLVVFMGCGVIRLSVFNQVGNVRNEQNESSYLGMPVFWSLLFLAPAWLASWFLPPAWVTSLLAPALAVVFSAFSLAMLLNRRFYKFKNPKHILFTIIAFSSVFALDGLFVLDSSTLIKLLITPLILIAPLVIAGSVHMRMVSNNWLPWLAIPIHRHWFGSNKTLRGLLAMPLLALVSAGLFTPLWFTSFFERLLNNPNVLIPEIYEYWLISLVLGLAYVLAELPNSFIKRRLGVAPGARPEQHNTLFLIADQLDSAIGVILVTGLLFDFELITLLAMLVMGPVIALLVKRVLFAIGWKSTAS
;
A
#
# COMPACT_ATOMS: atom_id res chain seq x y z
N MET A 1 -70.91 -41.83 22.64
CA MET A 1 -69.55 -42.38 22.42
C MET A 1 -69.04 -41.73 21.15
N GLU A 2 -68.04 -40.86 21.12
CA GLU A 2 -66.99 -40.54 22.09
C GLU A 2 -66.52 -39.12 21.77
N GLN A 3 -66.44 -38.27 22.79
CA GLN A 3 -65.55 -37.11 22.76
C GLN A 3 -64.13 -37.66 22.66
N ASN A 4 -63.29 -37.14 21.75
CA ASN A 4 -61.85 -37.31 21.87
C ASN A 4 -61.25 -35.98 22.37
N PRO A 5 -60.95 -35.87 23.68
CA PRO A 5 -60.25 -34.74 24.25
C PRO A 5 -58.74 -34.90 24.00
N SER A 6 -57.95 -33.88 24.33
CA SER A 6 -56.48 -33.93 24.52
C SER A 6 -55.61 -33.53 23.33
N GLN A 7 -55.65 -32.26 22.91
CA GLN A 7 -54.44 -31.51 22.57
C GLN A 7 -54.56 -30.05 23.01
N THR A 8 -54.89 -29.84 24.29
CA THR A 8 -54.55 -28.57 24.95
C THR A 8 -53.06 -28.63 25.21
N VAL A 9 -52.26 -28.17 24.24
CA VAL A 9 -50.85 -27.88 24.45
C VAL A 9 -50.79 -26.95 25.65
N ILE A 10 -50.25 -27.43 26.76
CA ILE A 10 -49.90 -26.62 27.91
C ILE A 10 -48.82 -25.67 27.39
N GLU A 11 -49.23 -24.50 26.90
CA GLU A 11 -48.37 -23.33 26.81
C GLU A 11 -47.87 -23.09 28.23
N GLN A 12 -46.67 -23.59 28.52
CA GLN A 12 -45.94 -23.20 29.70
C GLN A 12 -45.84 -21.68 29.67
N GLN A 13 -46.64 -21.01 30.49
CA GLN A 13 -46.62 -19.57 30.69
C GLN A 13 -45.24 -19.19 31.24
N LYS A 14 -44.28 -18.99 30.33
CA LYS A 14 -43.00 -18.37 30.64
C LYS A 14 -43.35 -16.97 31.14
N LYS A 15 -43.02 -16.70 32.40
CA LYS A 15 -43.16 -15.38 33.03
C LYS A 15 -42.66 -14.33 32.02
N PRO A 16 -43.47 -13.32 31.65
CA PRO A 16 -43.11 -12.41 30.58
C PRO A 16 -41.77 -11.75 30.92
N SER A 17 -40.79 -11.86 30.01
CA SER A 17 -39.54 -11.15 30.17
C SER A 17 -39.79 -9.66 30.04
N LEU A 18 -39.12 -8.85 30.87
CA LEU A 18 -39.18 -7.39 30.78
C LEU A 18 -38.78 -6.87 29.39
N PHE A 19 -37.86 -7.58 28.72
CA PHE A 19 -37.36 -7.25 27.39
C PHE A 19 -38.05 -8.06 26.30
N ILE A 20 -38.29 -7.42 25.14
CA ILE A 20 -38.86 -8.05 23.94
C ILE A 20 -37.96 -9.15 23.38
N ILE A 21 -36.67 -9.11 23.67
CA ILE A 21 -35.70 -10.13 23.29
C ILE A 21 -34.53 -10.16 24.26
N LYS A 22 -33.91 -11.34 24.43
CA LYS A 22 -32.64 -11.50 25.14
C LYS A 22 -31.52 -11.65 24.12
N LEU A 23 -30.50 -10.80 24.23
CA LEU A 23 -29.32 -10.82 23.37
C LEU A 23 -28.30 -11.83 23.91
N ASN A 24 -27.68 -12.59 23.01
CA ASN A 24 -26.55 -13.46 23.28
C ASN A 24 -25.22 -12.69 23.05
N PRO A 25 -24.05 -13.28 23.41
CA PRO A 25 -22.77 -12.60 23.26
C PRO A 25 -22.41 -12.20 21.82
N VAL A 26 -22.91 -12.93 20.82
CA VAL A 26 -22.65 -12.64 19.41
C VAL A 26 -23.49 -11.46 18.92
N ASP A 27 -24.75 -11.36 19.35
CA ASP A 27 -25.58 -10.17 19.06
C ASP A 27 -24.94 -8.90 19.65
N TRP A 28 -24.34 -9.00 20.84
CA TRP A 28 -23.58 -7.90 21.44
C TRP A 28 -22.31 -7.54 20.64
N LEU A 29 -21.67 -8.53 20.02
CA LEU A 29 -20.53 -8.29 19.13
C LEU A 29 -20.97 -7.54 17.87
N THR A 30 -22.08 -7.94 17.23
CA THR A 30 -22.68 -7.22 16.10
C THR A 30 -23.03 -5.77 16.48
N LEU A 31 -23.64 -5.55 17.66
CA LEU A 31 -23.95 -4.21 18.18
C LEU A 31 -22.70 -3.38 18.50
N SER A 32 -21.58 -4.01 18.88
CA SER A 32 -20.32 -3.29 19.06
C SER A 32 -19.80 -2.74 17.72
N GLY A 33 -19.99 -3.49 16.62
CA GLY A 33 -19.70 -3.01 15.27
C GLY A 33 -20.53 -1.78 14.89
N LEU A 34 -21.83 -1.78 15.24
CA LEU A 34 -22.70 -0.61 15.07
C LEU A 34 -22.16 0.61 15.84
N ALA A 35 -21.77 0.43 17.11
CA ALA A 35 -21.24 1.52 17.93
C ALA A 35 -19.93 2.10 17.35
N ILE A 36 -19.01 1.25 16.90
CA ILE A 36 -17.77 1.67 16.23
C ILE A 36 -18.07 2.46 14.95
N ASN A 37 -19.01 1.98 14.14
CA ASN A 37 -19.44 2.66 12.92
C ASN A 37 -20.17 3.98 13.19
N SER A 38 -20.94 4.10 14.27
CA SER A 38 -21.52 5.37 14.66
C SER A 38 -20.45 6.40 15.02
N LEU A 39 -19.36 5.99 15.69
CA LEU A 39 -18.21 6.86 15.93
C LEU A 39 -17.51 7.24 14.62
N ALA A 40 -17.36 6.28 13.69
CA ALA A 40 -16.83 6.58 12.35
C ALA A 40 -17.68 7.62 11.60
N ALA A 41 -19.00 7.56 11.73
CA ALA A 41 -19.91 8.56 11.16
C ALA A 41 -19.64 9.97 11.69
N VAL A 42 -19.47 10.11 13.02
CA VAL A 42 -19.12 11.38 13.66
C VAL A 42 -17.80 11.91 13.12
N LEU A 43 -16.78 11.05 13.03
CA LEU A 43 -15.47 11.42 12.49
C LEU A 43 -15.55 11.86 11.02
N LEU A 44 -16.43 11.27 10.21
CA LEU A 44 -16.66 11.75 8.84
C LEU A 44 -17.22 13.17 8.83
N PHE A 45 -18.20 13.49 9.68
CA PHE A 45 -18.71 14.86 9.79
C PHE A 45 -17.63 15.86 10.23
N GLU A 46 -16.68 15.43 11.04
CA GLU A 46 -15.50 16.21 11.44
C GLU A 46 -14.38 16.24 10.38
N GLN A 47 -14.60 15.67 9.18
CA GLN A 47 -13.61 15.55 8.11
C GLN A 47 -12.36 14.71 8.48
N GLN A 48 -12.45 13.88 9.54
CA GLN A 48 -11.39 12.97 9.96
C GLN A 48 -11.48 11.63 9.20
N PHE A 49 -11.30 11.69 7.87
CA PHE A 49 -11.50 10.56 6.95
C PHE A 49 -10.66 9.32 7.29
N SER A 50 -9.36 9.49 7.58
CA SER A 50 -8.47 8.36 7.90
C SER A 50 -8.92 7.64 9.17
N LEU A 51 -9.18 8.37 10.26
CA LEU A 51 -9.62 7.76 11.51
C LEU A 51 -11.01 7.10 11.35
N ALA A 52 -11.92 7.74 10.60
CA ALA A 52 -13.22 7.15 10.28
C ALA A 52 -13.08 5.83 9.51
N LEU A 53 -12.25 5.80 8.46
CA LEU A 53 -12.03 4.59 7.65
C LEU A 53 -11.33 3.49 8.45
N SER A 54 -10.43 3.86 9.38
CA SER A 54 -9.83 2.91 10.32
C SER A 54 -10.88 2.21 11.18
N LEU A 55 -11.83 2.97 11.74
CA LEU A 55 -12.93 2.43 12.54
C LEU A 55 -13.91 1.61 11.70
N MET A 56 -14.22 2.01 10.47
CA MET A 56 -15.04 1.23 9.54
C MET A 56 -14.43 -0.14 9.25
N LEU A 57 -13.11 -0.19 9.02
CA LEU A 57 -12.37 -1.44 8.84
C LEU A 57 -12.30 -2.27 10.13
N LEU A 58 -12.22 -1.64 11.30
CA LEU A 58 -12.30 -2.33 12.59
C LEU A 58 -13.68 -2.95 12.83
N ALA A 59 -14.75 -2.24 12.48
CA ALA A 59 -16.12 -2.75 12.57
C ALA A 59 -16.35 -3.93 11.62
N MET A 60 -15.74 -3.91 10.43
CA MET A 60 -15.72 -5.05 9.51
C MET A 60 -15.06 -6.29 10.12
N LEU A 61 -14.08 -6.13 11.02
CA LEU A 61 -13.52 -7.26 11.77
C LEU A 61 -14.52 -7.82 12.80
N ALA A 62 -15.29 -6.95 13.47
CA ALA A 62 -16.31 -7.37 14.41
C ALA A 62 -17.41 -8.22 13.73
N ASP A 63 -17.91 -7.78 12.58
CA ASP A 63 -18.82 -8.55 11.70
C ASP A 63 -18.20 -9.90 11.32
N ALA A 64 -16.97 -9.90 10.79
CA ALA A 64 -16.30 -11.15 10.43
C ALA A 64 -16.19 -12.13 11.62
N PHE A 65 -15.94 -11.62 12.83
CA PHE A 65 -15.87 -12.45 14.03
C PHE A 65 -17.23 -12.92 14.52
N ASP A 66 -18.28 -12.10 14.45
CA ASP A 66 -19.60 -12.49 14.94
C ASP A 66 -20.14 -13.70 14.17
N GLY A 67 -19.99 -13.74 12.85
CA GLY A 67 -20.45 -14.86 12.04
C GLY A 67 -19.62 -16.12 12.30
N ILE A 68 -18.31 -15.97 12.55
CA ILE A 68 -17.43 -17.10 12.90
C ILE A 68 -17.84 -17.67 14.27
N LEU A 69 -18.06 -16.81 15.26
CA LEU A 69 -18.42 -17.23 16.63
C LEU A 69 -19.84 -17.78 16.69
N ALA A 70 -20.80 -17.22 15.94
CA ALA A 70 -22.16 -17.75 15.80
C ALA A 70 -22.13 -19.22 15.36
N ARG A 71 -21.39 -19.52 14.28
CA ARG A 71 -21.21 -20.88 13.75
C ARG A 71 -20.47 -21.80 14.71
N LYS A 72 -19.38 -21.31 15.30
CA LYS A 72 -18.53 -22.09 16.19
C LYS A 72 -19.27 -22.52 17.46
N TYR A 73 -20.06 -21.62 18.04
CA TYR A 73 -20.81 -21.86 19.28
C TYR A 73 -22.27 -22.28 19.05
N GLN A 74 -22.68 -22.48 17.79
CA GLN A 74 -24.04 -22.86 17.42
C GLN A 74 -25.10 -21.89 17.96
N LEU A 75 -24.79 -20.59 17.92
CA LEU A 75 -25.65 -19.49 18.37
C LEU A 75 -26.44 -18.85 17.21
N GLU A 76 -26.42 -19.45 16.02
CA GLU A 76 -27.11 -18.97 14.82
C GLU A 76 -28.65 -18.98 15.04
N ARG A 77 -29.29 -17.85 14.74
CA ARG A 77 -30.74 -17.67 14.85
C ARG A 77 -31.23 -16.59 13.87
N ASP A 78 -32.50 -16.63 13.49
CA ASP A 78 -33.05 -15.70 12.50
C ASP A 78 -32.92 -14.23 12.93
N PHE A 79 -33.21 -13.92 14.20
CA PHE A 79 -32.99 -12.57 14.72
C PHE A 79 -31.56 -12.07 14.53
N GLY A 80 -30.56 -12.91 14.80
CA GLY A 80 -29.15 -12.53 14.64
C GLY A 80 -28.85 -12.21 13.18
N ARG A 81 -29.41 -13.00 12.25
CA ARG A 81 -29.30 -12.75 10.80
C ARG A 81 -29.97 -11.44 10.38
N TYR A 82 -31.11 -11.08 10.96
CA TYR A 82 -31.75 -9.78 10.71
C TYR A 82 -30.93 -8.62 11.29
N LEU A 83 -30.46 -8.76 12.53
CA LEU A 83 -29.63 -7.76 13.20
C LEU A 83 -28.36 -7.47 12.39
N ASP A 84 -27.66 -8.53 12.00
CA ASP A 84 -26.49 -8.49 11.13
C ASP A 84 -26.79 -7.74 9.82
N GLY A 85 -27.84 -8.14 9.10
CA GLY A 85 -28.27 -7.47 7.87
C GLY A 85 -28.57 -5.97 8.03
N PHE A 86 -29.14 -5.53 9.16
CA PHE A 86 -29.35 -4.09 9.42
C PHE A 86 -28.04 -3.35 9.69
N VAL A 87 -27.13 -3.94 10.45
CA VAL A 87 -25.82 -3.36 10.73
C VAL A 87 -24.96 -3.32 9.46
N ASP A 88 -25.05 -4.32 8.60
CA ASP A 88 -24.39 -4.39 7.29
C ASP A 88 -24.79 -3.25 6.36
N VAL A 89 -26.08 -2.89 6.32
CA VAL A 89 -26.54 -1.74 5.53
C VAL A 89 -25.83 -0.47 5.99
N PHE A 90 -25.72 -0.26 7.30
CA PHE A 90 -25.04 0.90 7.85
C PHE A 90 -23.52 0.87 7.57
N THR A 91 -22.88 -0.27 7.83
CA THR A 91 -21.42 -0.48 7.73
C THR A 91 -20.92 -0.40 6.30
N TYR A 92 -21.59 -1.09 5.38
CA TYR A 92 -21.06 -1.35 4.04
C TYR A 92 -21.73 -0.55 2.93
N LEU A 93 -22.87 0.09 3.18
CA LEU A 93 -23.58 0.90 2.19
C LEU A 93 -23.65 2.37 2.60
N VAL A 94 -24.21 2.67 3.77
CA VAL A 94 -24.42 4.06 4.21
C VAL A 94 -23.09 4.77 4.49
N LEU A 95 -22.21 4.20 5.32
CA LEU A 95 -20.93 4.85 5.63
C LEU A 95 -20.02 5.02 4.41
N PRO A 96 -19.83 4.03 3.53
CA PRO A 96 -19.04 4.23 2.31
C PRO A 96 -19.64 5.27 1.38
N ALA A 97 -20.98 5.32 1.26
CA ALA A 97 -21.65 6.37 0.48
C ALA A 97 -21.45 7.76 1.11
N LEU A 98 -21.57 7.88 2.43
CA LEU A 98 -21.31 9.13 3.16
C LEU A 98 -19.86 9.58 2.99
N PHE A 99 -18.90 8.65 3.11
CA PHE A 99 -17.48 8.91 2.89
C PHE A 99 -17.25 9.46 1.48
N LEU A 100 -17.70 8.74 0.45
CA LEU A 100 -17.53 9.17 -0.94
C LEU A 100 -18.20 10.52 -1.21
N TRP A 101 -19.42 10.73 -0.70
CA TRP A 101 -20.13 12.00 -0.82
C TRP A 101 -19.30 13.15 -0.25
N GLN A 102 -18.84 13.04 1.00
CA GLN A 102 -18.07 14.12 1.63
C GLN A 102 -16.69 14.32 1.00
N TRP A 103 -16.11 13.25 0.43
CA TRP A 103 -14.78 13.30 -0.15
C TRP A 103 -14.76 13.83 -1.59
N CYS A 104 -15.41 13.17 -2.55
CA CYS A 104 -15.27 13.49 -3.97
C CYS A 104 -16.50 13.28 -4.86
N PHE A 105 -17.62 12.77 -4.31
CA PHE A 105 -18.86 12.44 -5.05
C PHE A 105 -20.01 13.44 -4.78
N ASN A 106 -19.72 14.64 -4.28
CA ASN A 106 -20.71 15.69 -3.97
C ASN A 106 -21.21 16.52 -5.17
N HIS A 107 -20.83 16.18 -6.40
CA HIS A 107 -21.14 16.97 -7.59
C HIS A 107 -21.46 16.10 -8.81
N GLY A 108 -22.06 16.70 -9.84
CA GLY A 108 -22.40 16.02 -11.09
C GLY A 108 -23.39 14.87 -10.88
N GLY A 109 -23.18 13.76 -11.60
CA GLY A 109 -24.02 12.56 -11.51
C GLY A 109 -23.65 11.58 -10.39
N TYR A 110 -22.55 11.82 -9.66
CA TYR A 110 -22.10 10.91 -8.60
C TYR A 110 -23.10 10.71 -7.45
N PRO A 111 -23.89 11.71 -7.01
CA PRO A 111 -24.87 11.51 -5.96
C PRO A 111 -25.93 10.47 -6.34
N LEU A 112 -26.35 10.46 -7.61
CA LEU A 112 -27.28 9.45 -8.13
C LEU A 112 -26.65 8.05 -8.11
N LEU A 113 -25.36 7.94 -8.45
CA LEU A 113 -24.63 6.68 -8.35
C LEU A 113 -24.61 6.15 -6.91
N LEU A 114 -24.44 7.01 -5.89
CA LEU A 114 -24.48 6.58 -4.49
C LEU A 114 -25.85 6.00 -4.10
N VAL A 115 -26.94 6.60 -4.58
CA VAL A 115 -28.30 6.08 -4.37
C VAL A 115 -28.48 4.72 -5.03
N VAL A 116 -28.02 4.56 -6.28
CA VAL A 116 -28.05 3.28 -7.00
C VAL A 116 -27.22 2.23 -6.27
N PHE A 117 -26.01 2.58 -5.83
CA PHE A 117 -25.12 1.72 -5.06
C PHE A 117 -25.80 1.19 -3.79
N MET A 118 -26.37 2.07 -2.98
CA MET A 118 -27.10 1.68 -1.77
C MET A 118 -28.31 0.79 -2.09
N GLY A 119 -29.09 1.15 -3.12
CA GLY A 119 -30.25 0.36 -3.55
C GLY A 119 -29.88 -1.07 -3.98
N CYS A 120 -28.85 -1.21 -4.81
CA CYS A 120 -28.32 -2.51 -5.23
C CYS A 120 -27.82 -3.34 -4.03
N GLY A 121 -27.14 -2.67 -3.08
CA GLY A 121 -26.64 -3.31 -1.87
C GLY A 121 -27.76 -3.83 -0.95
N VAL A 122 -28.81 -3.04 -0.73
CA VAL A 122 -29.97 -3.43 0.08
C VAL A 122 -30.70 -4.63 -0.55
N ILE A 123 -30.90 -4.63 -1.87
CA ILE A 123 -31.48 -5.77 -2.58
C ILE A 123 -30.61 -7.03 -2.37
N ARG A 124 -29.29 -6.91 -2.56
CA ARG A 124 -28.37 -8.04 -2.40
C ARG A 124 -28.34 -8.57 -0.96
N LEU A 125 -28.32 -7.69 0.05
CA LEU A 125 -28.39 -8.09 1.46
C LEU A 125 -29.72 -8.77 1.79
N SER A 126 -30.83 -8.30 1.22
CA SER A 126 -32.14 -8.93 1.40
C SER A 126 -32.16 -10.36 0.83
N VAL A 127 -31.58 -10.57 -0.35
CA VAL A 127 -31.40 -11.92 -0.94
C VAL A 127 -30.47 -12.78 -0.06
N PHE A 128 -29.38 -12.22 0.46
CA PHE A 128 -28.47 -12.95 1.34
C PHE A 128 -29.13 -13.35 2.67
N ASN A 129 -29.97 -12.50 3.25
CA ASN A 129 -30.70 -12.79 4.47
C ASN A 129 -31.72 -13.94 4.26
N GLN A 130 -32.30 -14.03 3.06
CA GLN A 130 -33.24 -15.09 2.70
C GLN A 130 -32.55 -16.43 2.34
N VAL A 131 -31.50 -16.38 1.52
CA VAL A 131 -30.89 -17.58 0.92
C VAL A 131 -29.62 -18.05 1.65
N GLY A 132 -28.92 -17.14 2.32
CA GLY A 132 -27.65 -17.40 2.98
C GLY A 132 -26.51 -17.72 2.00
N ASN A 133 -25.54 -18.51 2.48
CA ASN A 133 -24.40 -18.94 1.67
C ASN A 133 -24.80 -20.09 0.73
N VAL A 134 -24.44 -19.97 -0.55
CA VAL A 134 -24.64 -21.04 -1.55
C VAL A 134 -23.43 -21.95 -1.55
N ARG A 135 -23.64 -23.27 -1.53
CA ARG A 135 -22.56 -24.26 -1.61
C ARG A 135 -22.53 -24.91 -2.98
N ASN A 136 -21.34 -25.18 -3.49
CA ASN A 136 -21.16 -25.96 -4.71
C ASN A 136 -21.10 -27.48 -4.41
N GLU A 137 -21.10 -28.31 -5.46
CA GLU A 137 -20.95 -29.78 -5.36
C GLU A 137 -19.68 -30.21 -4.60
N GLN A 138 -18.63 -29.38 -4.65
CA GLN A 138 -17.37 -29.55 -3.92
C GLN A 138 -17.42 -29.02 -2.46
N ASN A 139 -18.62 -28.71 -1.94
CA ASN A 139 -18.87 -28.13 -0.61
C ASN A 139 -18.17 -26.77 -0.34
N GLU A 140 -17.70 -26.09 -1.40
CA GLU A 140 -17.14 -24.74 -1.31
C GLU A 140 -18.26 -23.71 -1.09
N SER A 141 -18.09 -22.83 -0.11
CA SER A 141 -19.07 -21.80 0.23
C SER A 141 -18.84 -20.53 -0.60
N SER A 142 -19.91 -20.03 -1.20
CA SER A 142 -19.92 -18.84 -2.06
C SER A 142 -21.10 -17.92 -1.73
N TYR A 143 -20.99 -16.68 -2.17
CA TYR A 143 -22.06 -15.69 -2.10
C TYR A 143 -22.76 -15.59 -3.46
N LEU A 144 -24.08 -15.39 -3.44
CA LEU A 144 -24.84 -15.01 -4.61
C LEU A 144 -24.76 -13.49 -4.79
N GLY A 145 -24.28 -13.04 -5.95
CA GLY A 145 -23.94 -11.63 -6.16
C GLY A 145 -22.73 -11.20 -5.34
N MET A 146 -22.10 -10.10 -5.74
CA MET A 146 -20.89 -9.61 -5.07
C MET A 146 -21.21 -9.17 -3.62
N PRO A 147 -20.41 -9.56 -2.61
CA PRO A 147 -20.65 -9.14 -1.23
C PRO A 147 -20.49 -7.64 -1.00
N VAL A 148 -21.32 -7.06 -0.13
CA VAL A 148 -21.32 -5.61 0.13
C VAL A 148 -20.02 -5.11 0.78
N PHE A 149 -19.34 -5.94 1.57
CA PHE A 149 -18.10 -5.57 2.27
C PHE A 149 -16.96 -5.13 1.34
N TRP A 150 -17.04 -5.46 0.05
CA TRP A 150 -16.07 -5.00 -0.94
C TRP A 150 -16.04 -3.48 -1.09
N SER A 151 -17.11 -2.76 -0.68
CA SER A 151 -17.10 -1.29 -0.65
C SER A 151 -15.93 -0.73 0.14
N LEU A 152 -15.65 -1.27 1.34
CA LEU A 152 -14.51 -0.86 2.17
C LEU A 152 -13.17 -1.31 1.56
N LEU A 153 -13.13 -2.48 0.94
CA LEU A 153 -11.92 -3.00 0.28
C LEU A 153 -11.56 -2.23 -1.00
N PHE A 154 -12.51 -1.52 -1.62
CA PHE A 154 -12.24 -0.57 -2.69
C PHE A 154 -11.89 0.82 -2.15
N LEU A 155 -12.58 1.24 -1.08
CA LEU A 155 -12.38 2.56 -0.48
C LEU A 155 -11.01 2.71 0.19
N ALA A 156 -10.55 1.71 0.94
CA ALA A 156 -9.25 1.72 1.61
C ALA A 156 -8.06 1.98 0.66
N PRO A 157 -7.82 1.18 -0.40
CA PRO A 157 -6.72 1.46 -1.31
C PRO A 157 -6.92 2.77 -2.08
N ALA A 158 -8.15 3.20 -2.36
CA ALA A 158 -8.39 4.47 -3.04
C ALA A 158 -8.07 5.68 -2.15
N TRP A 159 -8.42 5.61 -0.86
CA TRP A 159 -8.05 6.63 0.12
C TRP A 159 -6.53 6.67 0.30
N LEU A 160 -5.86 5.53 0.44
CA LEU A 160 -4.40 5.47 0.50
C LEU A 160 -3.75 6.02 -0.78
N ALA A 161 -4.29 5.69 -1.95
CA ALA A 161 -3.78 6.21 -3.22
C ALA A 161 -3.92 7.74 -3.29
N SER A 162 -4.98 8.29 -2.69
CA SER A 162 -5.21 9.74 -2.68
C SER A 162 -4.13 10.53 -1.93
N TRP A 163 -3.45 9.90 -0.95
CA TRP A 163 -2.32 10.51 -0.26
C TRP A 163 -1.19 10.85 -1.22
N PHE A 164 -1.03 10.07 -2.29
CA PHE A 164 0.02 10.26 -3.29
C PHE A 164 -0.43 11.06 -4.52
N LEU A 165 -1.65 11.59 -4.51
CA LEU A 165 -2.25 12.27 -5.66
C LEU A 165 -2.61 13.73 -5.33
N PRO A 166 -2.41 14.65 -6.28
CA PRO A 166 -2.90 16.01 -6.16
C PRO A 166 -4.40 16.06 -5.95
N PRO A 167 -4.94 17.06 -5.22
CA PRO A 167 -6.38 17.27 -5.13
C PRO A 167 -7.05 17.38 -6.52
N ALA A 168 -6.38 17.99 -7.49
CA ALA A 168 -6.87 18.09 -8.87
C ALA A 168 -6.96 16.73 -9.58
N TRP A 169 -6.05 15.79 -9.27
CA TRP A 169 -6.07 14.45 -9.87
C TRP A 169 -7.02 13.53 -9.11
N VAL A 170 -7.21 13.75 -7.82
CA VAL A 170 -8.27 13.09 -7.06
C VAL A 170 -9.62 13.39 -7.71
N THR A 171 -9.89 14.64 -8.08
CA THR A 171 -11.15 15.02 -8.72
C THR A 171 -11.23 14.65 -10.20
N SER A 172 -10.16 14.83 -10.99
CA SER A 172 -10.21 14.61 -12.45
C SER A 172 -9.91 13.17 -12.90
N LEU A 173 -9.25 12.35 -12.07
CA LEU A 173 -8.85 10.99 -12.42
C LEU A 173 -9.40 9.94 -11.45
N LEU A 174 -9.11 10.09 -10.15
CA LEU A 174 -9.47 9.07 -9.16
C LEU A 174 -10.98 8.96 -8.96
N ALA A 175 -11.70 10.08 -8.85
CA ALA A 175 -13.14 10.10 -8.66
C ALA A 175 -13.91 9.48 -9.84
N PRO A 176 -13.63 9.81 -11.11
CA PRO A 176 -14.21 9.10 -12.25
C PRO A 176 -13.89 7.60 -12.26
N ALA A 177 -12.65 7.22 -11.95
CA ALA A 177 -12.26 5.81 -11.89
C ALA A 177 -13.03 5.06 -10.80
N LEU A 178 -13.17 5.66 -9.61
CA LEU A 178 -14.01 5.15 -8.53
C LEU A 178 -15.48 5.04 -8.95
N ALA A 179 -16.00 6.01 -9.70
CA ALA A 179 -17.38 5.97 -10.15
C ALA A 179 -17.63 4.78 -11.10
N VAL A 180 -16.67 4.48 -11.98
CA VAL A 180 -16.71 3.27 -12.81
C VAL A 180 -16.67 2.01 -11.95
N VAL A 181 -15.77 1.95 -10.96
CA VAL A 181 -15.66 0.80 -10.04
C VAL A 181 -16.95 0.59 -9.25
N PHE A 182 -17.52 1.63 -8.64
CA PHE A 182 -18.75 1.55 -7.86
C PHE A 182 -19.98 1.28 -8.74
N SER A 183 -20.00 1.74 -9.99
CA SER A 183 -21.04 1.38 -10.96
C SER A 183 -20.99 -0.11 -11.31
N ALA A 184 -19.79 -0.61 -11.65
CA ALA A 184 -19.57 -2.03 -11.95
C ALA A 184 -19.88 -2.91 -10.74
N PHE A 185 -19.48 -2.46 -9.54
CA PHE A 185 -19.78 -3.13 -8.28
C PHE A 185 -21.28 -3.20 -8.00
N SER A 186 -22.01 -2.10 -8.20
CA SER A 186 -23.47 -2.04 -8.04
C SER A 186 -24.17 -3.07 -8.93
N LEU A 187 -23.76 -3.18 -10.19
CA LEU A 187 -24.26 -4.22 -11.09
C LEU A 187 -23.87 -5.62 -10.61
N ALA A 188 -22.60 -5.83 -10.22
CA ALA A 188 -22.08 -7.11 -9.76
C ALA A 188 -22.80 -7.65 -8.50
N MET A 189 -23.32 -6.77 -7.64
CA MET A 189 -24.17 -7.17 -6.50
C MET A 189 -25.49 -7.82 -6.93
N LEU A 190 -26.03 -7.43 -8.09
CA LEU A 190 -27.31 -7.95 -8.62
C LEU A 190 -27.14 -9.10 -9.61
N LEU A 191 -25.92 -9.33 -10.12
CA LEU A 191 -25.66 -10.44 -11.04
C LEU A 191 -25.89 -11.78 -10.33
N ASN A 192 -26.65 -12.66 -10.98
CA ASN A 192 -26.81 -14.05 -10.56
C ASN A 192 -25.54 -14.87 -10.88
N ARG A 193 -24.44 -14.53 -10.20
CA ARG A 193 -23.15 -15.19 -10.29
C ARG A 193 -22.66 -15.54 -8.89
N ARG A 194 -21.94 -16.65 -8.79
CA ARG A 194 -21.31 -17.10 -7.55
C ARG A 194 -19.99 -16.38 -7.34
N PHE A 195 -19.86 -15.69 -6.23
CA PHE A 195 -18.62 -15.08 -5.76
C PHE A 195 -18.03 -15.95 -4.66
N TYR A 196 -16.96 -16.65 -4.99
CA TYR A 196 -16.30 -17.57 -4.06
C TYR A 196 -15.65 -16.80 -2.92
N LYS A 197 -15.74 -17.39 -1.72
CA LYS A 197 -14.98 -16.90 -0.57
C LYS A 197 -13.49 -16.99 -0.88
N PHE A 198 -12.73 -16.11 -0.26
CA PHE A 198 -11.30 -16.10 -0.43
C PHE A 198 -10.66 -17.39 0.08
N LYS A 199 -9.69 -17.90 -0.67
CA LYS A 199 -8.97 -19.14 -0.33
C LYS A 199 -8.20 -19.03 0.99
N ASN A 200 -7.63 -17.85 1.26
CA ASN A 200 -6.76 -17.61 2.41
C ASN A 200 -7.32 -16.46 3.29
N PRO A 201 -8.20 -16.75 4.27
CA PRO A 201 -8.82 -15.72 5.11
C PRO A 201 -7.80 -14.91 5.93
N LYS A 202 -6.66 -15.51 6.26
CA LYS A 202 -5.55 -14.85 6.97
C LYS A 202 -4.98 -13.65 6.21
N HIS A 203 -4.90 -13.71 4.87
CA HIS A 203 -4.38 -12.60 4.08
C HIS A 203 -5.31 -11.39 4.12
N ILE A 204 -6.62 -11.60 4.06
CA ILE A 204 -7.59 -10.50 4.13
C ILE A 204 -7.58 -9.90 5.53
N LEU A 205 -7.56 -10.75 6.56
CA LEU A 205 -7.47 -10.29 7.94
C LEU A 205 -6.23 -9.42 8.14
N PHE A 206 -5.07 -9.88 7.65
CA PHE A 206 -3.85 -9.09 7.67
C PHE A 206 -3.99 -7.78 6.89
N THR A 207 -4.57 -7.80 5.70
CA THR A 207 -4.79 -6.60 4.88
C THR A 207 -5.70 -5.58 5.58
N ILE A 208 -6.82 -6.02 6.17
CA ILE A 208 -7.75 -5.16 6.90
C ILE A 208 -7.05 -4.53 8.12
N ILE A 209 -6.35 -5.34 8.91
CA ILE A 209 -5.58 -4.85 10.08
C ILE A 209 -4.50 -3.86 9.64
N ALA A 210 -3.79 -4.15 8.55
CA ALA A 210 -2.74 -3.28 8.03
C ALA A 210 -3.30 -1.91 7.61
N PHE A 211 -4.37 -1.89 6.80
CA PHE A 211 -5.02 -0.64 6.40
C PHE A 211 -5.60 0.12 7.60
N SER A 212 -6.32 -0.58 8.50
CA SER A 212 -6.88 0.02 9.71
C SER A 212 -5.79 0.65 10.59
N SER A 213 -4.65 -0.03 10.76
CA SER A 213 -3.52 0.48 11.54
C SER A 213 -2.88 1.71 10.88
N VAL A 214 -2.64 1.67 9.56
CA VAL A 214 -2.07 2.81 8.84
C VAL A 214 -2.98 4.04 8.95
N PHE A 215 -4.28 3.87 8.76
CA PHE A 215 -5.22 4.99 8.86
C PHE A 215 -5.45 5.47 10.29
N ALA A 216 -5.33 4.59 11.30
CA ALA A 216 -5.35 4.99 12.71
C ALA A 216 -4.14 5.86 13.04
N LEU A 217 -2.94 5.47 12.58
CA LEU A 217 -1.71 6.22 12.83
C LEU A 217 -1.75 7.60 12.16
N ASP A 218 -2.30 7.69 10.95
CA ASP A 218 -2.53 8.98 10.28
C ASP A 218 -3.58 9.84 11.01
N GLY A 219 -4.73 9.26 11.34
CA GLY A 219 -5.81 9.95 12.04
C GLY A 219 -5.45 10.41 13.46
N LEU A 220 -4.51 9.74 14.13
CA LEU A 220 -3.99 10.13 15.45
C LEU A 220 -2.78 11.07 15.36
N PHE A 221 -2.43 11.55 14.17
CA PHE A 221 -1.27 12.41 13.91
C PHE A 221 0.08 11.78 14.32
N VAL A 222 0.16 10.45 14.38
CA VAL A 222 1.40 9.70 14.66
C VAL A 222 2.19 9.46 13.38
N LEU A 223 1.50 9.13 12.28
CA LEU A 223 2.06 9.00 10.94
C LEU A 223 1.29 9.91 10.00
N ASP A 224 1.60 11.20 9.98
CA ASP A 224 1.01 12.10 9.00
C ASP A 224 1.33 11.60 7.58
N SER A 225 0.30 11.48 6.73
CA SER A 225 0.39 11.23 5.30
C SER A 225 1.52 12.04 4.64
N SER A 226 1.72 13.28 5.05
CA SER A 226 2.81 14.14 4.57
C SER A 226 4.21 13.61 4.90
N THR A 227 4.37 13.02 6.08
CA THR A 227 5.61 12.39 6.54
C THR A 227 5.87 11.12 5.73
N LEU A 228 4.85 10.29 5.50
CA LEU A 228 5.00 9.08 4.68
C LEU A 228 5.39 9.42 3.23
N ILE A 229 4.75 10.44 2.66
CA ILE A 229 5.06 10.93 1.31
C ILE A 229 6.51 11.43 1.24
N LYS A 230 6.95 12.25 2.21
CA LYS A 230 8.35 12.70 2.33
C LYS A 230 9.32 11.51 2.43
N LEU A 231 8.98 10.51 3.25
CA LEU A 231 9.81 9.32 3.45
C LEU A 231 9.93 8.43 2.21
N LEU A 232 8.93 8.39 1.34
CA LEU A 232 8.95 7.54 0.15
C LEU A 232 9.46 8.30 -1.08
N ILE A 233 9.06 9.55 -1.26
CA ILE A 233 9.31 10.30 -2.50
C ILE A 233 10.65 11.03 -2.46
N THR A 234 11.04 11.65 -1.35
CA THR A 234 12.33 12.36 -1.26
C THR A 234 13.52 11.43 -1.54
N PRO A 235 13.64 10.24 -0.91
CA PRO A 235 14.70 9.28 -1.27
C PRO A 235 14.70 8.86 -2.73
N LEU A 236 13.52 8.68 -3.33
CA LEU A 236 13.39 8.28 -4.73
C LEU A 236 13.92 9.37 -5.66
N ILE A 237 13.57 10.64 -5.40
CA ILE A 237 14.07 11.79 -6.16
C ILE A 237 15.59 11.88 -6.03
N LEU A 238 16.15 11.77 -4.83
CA LEU A 238 17.59 11.87 -4.59
C LEU A 238 18.39 10.73 -5.24
N ILE A 239 17.85 9.51 -5.26
CA ILE A 239 18.53 8.31 -5.78
C ILE A 239 18.36 8.16 -7.30
N ALA A 240 17.30 8.71 -7.91
CA ALA A 240 17.00 8.52 -9.32
C ALA A 240 18.13 8.95 -10.29
N PRO A 241 18.78 10.13 -10.15
CA PRO A 241 19.93 10.51 -10.98
C PRO A 241 21.08 9.51 -10.88
N LEU A 242 21.36 9.02 -9.67
CA LEU A 242 22.43 8.07 -9.41
C LEU A 242 22.16 6.72 -10.09
N VAL A 243 20.92 6.26 -10.07
CA VAL A 243 20.49 5.02 -10.73
C VAL A 243 20.64 5.11 -12.25
N ILE A 244 20.24 6.23 -12.85
CA ILE A 244 20.41 6.49 -14.28
C ILE A 244 21.90 6.56 -14.62
N ALA A 245 22.67 7.31 -13.85
CA ALA A 245 24.11 7.44 -14.03
C ALA A 245 24.83 6.08 -13.96
N GLY A 246 24.51 5.25 -12.96
CA GLY A 246 25.06 3.90 -12.83
C GLY A 246 24.71 3.01 -14.02
N SER A 247 23.49 3.10 -14.53
CA SER A 247 23.04 2.35 -15.71
C SER A 247 23.79 2.77 -16.99
N VAL A 248 23.94 4.07 -17.21
CA VAL A 248 24.68 4.62 -18.35
C VAL A 248 26.17 4.34 -18.24
N HIS A 249 26.75 4.45 -17.04
CA HIS A 249 28.14 4.13 -16.78
C HIS A 249 28.44 2.64 -17.03
N MET A 250 27.53 1.74 -16.62
CA MET A 250 27.66 0.32 -16.94
C MET A 250 27.76 0.10 -18.45
N ARG A 251 26.90 0.77 -19.24
CA ARG A 251 26.93 0.72 -20.71
C ARG A 251 28.22 1.32 -21.28
N MET A 252 28.69 2.42 -20.72
CA MET A 252 29.96 3.07 -21.08
C MET A 252 31.14 2.10 -20.94
N VAL A 253 31.18 1.33 -19.85
CA VAL A 253 32.22 0.32 -19.60
C VAL A 253 32.07 -0.85 -20.58
N SER A 254 30.86 -1.39 -20.77
CA SER A 254 30.62 -2.54 -21.67
C SER A 254 30.94 -2.24 -23.13
N ASN A 255 30.66 -1.02 -23.60
CA ASN A 255 30.95 -0.59 -24.97
C ASN A 255 32.33 0.08 -25.12
N ASN A 256 33.14 0.08 -24.07
CA ASN A 256 34.45 0.72 -24.02
C ASN A 256 34.47 2.18 -24.51
N TRP A 257 33.47 2.95 -24.14
CA TRP A 257 33.46 4.39 -24.38
C TRP A 257 34.57 5.07 -23.55
N LEU A 258 35.13 6.16 -24.08
CA LEU A 258 36.23 6.93 -23.48
C LEU A 258 37.44 6.04 -23.05
N PRO A 259 38.04 5.27 -23.98
CA PRO A 259 39.08 4.30 -23.64
C PRO A 259 40.35 4.96 -23.05
N TRP A 260 40.63 6.21 -23.42
CA TRP A 260 41.75 6.99 -22.91
C TRP A 260 41.66 7.30 -21.40
N LEU A 261 40.46 7.24 -20.80
CA LEU A 261 40.27 7.37 -19.35
C LEU A 261 40.29 6.03 -18.61
N ALA A 262 40.38 4.89 -19.30
CA ALA A 262 40.37 3.55 -18.69
C ALA A 262 41.70 3.21 -17.96
N ILE A 263 42.28 4.18 -17.28
CA ILE A 263 43.53 4.08 -16.51
C ILE A 263 43.17 3.60 -15.10
N PRO A 264 43.72 2.47 -14.62
CA PRO A 264 43.47 2.00 -13.25
C PRO A 264 43.96 3.01 -12.21
N ILE A 265 43.13 3.29 -11.20
CA ILE A 265 43.48 4.19 -10.08
C ILE A 265 44.72 3.65 -9.36
N HIS A 266 44.67 2.39 -8.97
CA HIS A 266 45.83 1.69 -8.41
C HIS A 266 45.66 0.17 -8.58
N ARG A 267 46.56 -0.47 -9.35
CA ARG A 267 46.44 -1.91 -9.68
C ARG A 267 46.53 -2.81 -8.45
N HIS A 268 47.50 -2.57 -7.58
CA HIS A 268 47.70 -3.41 -6.39
C HIS A 268 46.60 -3.22 -5.33
N TRP A 269 46.15 -2.00 -5.08
CA TRP A 269 45.18 -1.70 -4.02
C TRP A 269 43.74 -1.97 -4.44
N PHE A 270 43.34 -1.61 -5.67
CA PHE A 270 41.94 -1.67 -6.08
C PHE A 270 41.68 -2.64 -7.25
N GLY A 271 42.72 -3.04 -7.97
CA GLY A 271 42.62 -3.85 -9.19
C GLY A 271 42.49 -3.01 -10.46
N SER A 272 42.50 -3.66 -11.61
CA SER A 272 42.43 -3.03 -12.94
C SER A 272 41.08 -2.39 -13.26
N ASN A 273 40.00 -2.86 -12.63
CA ASN A 273 38.63 -2.48 -13.00
C ASN A 273 38.20 -1.13 -12.38
N LYS A 274 38.89 -0.66 -11.33
CA LYS A 274 38.66 0.66 -10.73
C LYS A 274 39.52 1.68 -11.46
N THR A 275 38.90 2.45 -12.35
CA THR A 275 39.58 3.33 -13.31
C THR A 275 39.24 4.80 -13.09
N LEU A 276 40.10 5.70 -13.58
CA LEU A 276 39.84 7.13 -13.64
C LEU A 276 38.57 7.46 -14.44
N ARG A 277 38.25 6.66 -15.47
CA ARG A 277 36.98 6.72 -16.20
C ARG A 277 35.80 6.62 -15.24
N GLY A 278 35.78 5.60 -14.37
CA GLY A 278 34.70 5.45 -13.41
C GLY A 278 34.63 6.61 -12.41
N LEU A 279 35.80 7.04 -11.90
CA LEU A 279 35.92 8.13 -10.95
C LEU A 279 35.39 9.47 -11.49
N LEU A 280 35.57 9.75 -12.78
CA LEU A 280 35.12 11.00 -13.41
C LEU A 280 33.73 10.87 -14.05
N ALA A 281 33.43 9.76 -14.71
CA ALA A 281 32.19 9.60 -15.46
C ALA A 281 30.97 9.46 -14.55
N MET A 282 31.06 8.75 -13.42
CA MET A 282 29.91 8.56 -12.53
C MET A 282 29.37 9.89 -11.95
N PRO A 283 30.18 10.77 -11.34
CA PRO A 283 29.72 12.08 -10.86
C PRO A 283 29.11 12.94 -11.97
N LEU A 284 29.76 12.99 -13.14
CA LEU A 284 29.29 13.81 -14.27
C LEU A 284 27.99 13.27 -14.87
N LEU A 285 27.86 11.94 -14.99
CA LEU A 285 26.61 11.32 -15.44
C LEU A 285 25.49 11.54 -14.44
N ALA A 286 25.78 11.51 -13.13
CA ALA A 286 24.79 11.81 -12.09
C ALA A 286 24.32 13.28 -12.17
N LEU A 287 25.25 14.22 -12.38
CA LEU A 287 24.94 15.63 -12.62
C LEU A 287 24.05 15.82 -13.87
N VAL A 288 24.43 15.23 -15.01
CA VAL A 288 23.65 15.31 -16.25
C VAL A 288 22.27 14.66 -16.07
N SER A 289 22.20 13.54 -15.37
CA SER A 289 20.94 12.86 -15.06
C SER A 289 20.05 13.72 -14.18
N ALA A 290 20.61 14.43 -13.19
CA ALA A 290 19.88 15.41 -12.39
C ALA A 290 19.31 16.54 -13.26
N GLY A 291 20.09 17.01 -14.24
CA GLY A 291 19.65 17.98 -15.24
C GLY A 291 18.42 17.56 -16.05
N LEU A 292 18.18 16.25 -16.25
CA LEU A 292 16.96 15.73 -16.89
C LEU A 292 15.70 15.90 -16.00
N PHE A 293 15.90 16.01 -14.70
CA PHE A 293 14.87 16.17 -13.68
C PHE A 293 14.72 17.63 -13.21
N THR A 294 15.49 18.57 -13.72
CA THR A 294 15.32 20.00 -13.42
C THR A 294 14.59 20.88 -14.45
N PRO A 295 14.09 20.39 -15.61
CA PRO A 295 13.22 21.21 -16.44
C PRO A 295 11.98 21.67 -15.66
N LEU A 296 11.48 22.87 -15.98
CA LEU A 296 10.29 23.49 -15.36
C LEU A 296 9.06 22.57 -15.32
N TRP A 297 8.93 21.64 -16.28
CA TRP A 297 7.83 20.68 -16.27
C TRP A 297 7.99 19.60 -15.18
N PHE A 298 9.20 19.22 -14.80
CA PHE A 298 9.43 18.24 -13.73
C PHE A 298 9.22 18.87 -12.36
N THR A 299 9.75 20.08 -12.14
CA THR A 299 9.48 20.83 -10.89
C THR A 299 8.00 21.17 -10.79
N SER A 300 7.37 21.68 -11.85
CA SER A 300 5.92 21.93 -11.85
C SER A 300 5.10 20.66 -11.73
N PHE A 301 5.56 19.53 -12.30
CA PHE A 301 4.89 18.24 -12.16
C PHE A 301 4.98 17.75 -10.72
N PHE A 302 6.15 17.79 -10.07
CA PHE A 302 6.30 17.35 -8.68
C PHE A 302 5.67 18.34 -7.69
N GLU A 303 5.80 19.65 -7.88
CA GLU A 303 5.08 20.67 -7.10
C GLU A 303 3.57 20.49 -7.22
N ARG A 304 3.04 20.19 -8.42
CA ARG A 304 1.61 19.88 -8.59
C ARG A 304 1.24 18.51 -8.07
N LEU A 305 2.07 17.48 -8.32
CA LEU A 305 1.90 16.06 -7.94
C LEU A 305 1.85 15.93 -6.42
N LEU A 306 2.70 16.69 -5.75
CA LEU A 306 2.85 16.62 -4.32
C LEU A 306 1.97 17.67 -3.66
N ASN A 307 1.96 18.92 -4.14
CA ASN A 307 1.33 20.08 -3.49
C ASN A 307 1.38 20.01 -1.95
N ASN A 308 2.46 19.41 -1.46
CA ASN A 308 2.64 18.98 -0.08
C ASN A 308 3.93 19.69 0.32
N PRO A 309 3.82 20.72 1.17
CA PRO A 309 4.96 21.55 1.55
C PRO A 309 6.08 20.74 2.22
N ASN A 310 5.81 19.50 2.61
CA ASN A 310 6.73 18.65 3.36
C ASN A 310 7.62 17.78 2.48
N VAL A 311 7.41 17.72 1.15
CA VAL A 311 8.38 17.05 0.28
C VAL A 311 9.54 17.98 0.00
N LEU A 312 10.70 17.60 0.50
CA LEU A 312 11.93 18.36 0.30
C LEU A 312 12.43 18.12 -1.14
N ILE A 313 12.23 19.09 -2.02
CA ILE A 313 12.90 19.17 -3.31
C ILE A 313 14.00 20.22 -3.14
N PRO A 314 15.29 19.82 -3.18
CA PRO A 314 16.38 20.79 -3.09
C PRO A 314 16.28 21.81 -4.22
N GLU A 315 16.80 23.02 -4.00
CA GLU A 315 16.89 24.00 -5.08
C GLU A 315 17.66 23.41 -6.27
N ILE A 316 17.40 23.90 -7.50
CA ILE A 316 17.99 23.34 -8.72
C ILE A 316 19.51 23.17 -8.61
N TYR A 317 20.22 24.19 -8.14
CA TYR A 317 21.67 24.15 -7.96
C TYR A 317 22.11 23.17 -6.87
N GLU A 318 21.36 23.10 -5.77
CA GLU A 318 21.62 22.18 -4.68
C GLU A 318 21.39 20.72 -5.12
N TYR A 319 20.32 20.45 -5.87
CA TYR A 319 20.03 19.12 -6.41
C TYR A 319 21.11 18.62 -7.38
N TRP A 320 21.65 19.52 -8.21
CA TRP A 320 22.78 19.25 -9.10
C TRP A 320 24.05 18.93 -8.30
N LEU A 321 24.34 19.73 -7.27
CA LEU A 321 25.46 19.52 -6.38
C LEU A 321 25.35 18.19 -5.62
N ILE A 322 24.18 17.91 -5.01
CA ILE A 322 23.88 16.65 -4.34
C ILE A 322 24.17 15.50 -5.31
N SER A 323 23.60 15.53 -6.51
CA SER A 323 23.74 14.44 -7.48
C SER A 323 25.19 14.20 -7.90
N LEU A 324 25.97 15.27 -8.11
CA LEU A 324 27.40 15.17 -8.39
C LEU A 324 28.17 14.52 -7.22
N VAL A 325 27.90 14.99 -6.00
CA VAL A 325 28.51 14.48 -4.77
C VAL A 325 28.15 13.02 -4.53
N LEU A 326 26.89 12.62 -4.73
CA LEU A 326 26.45 11.24 -4.58
C LEU A 326 27.08 10.32 -5.63
N GLY A 327 27.25 10.78 -6.87
CA GLY A 327 27.98 10.04 -7.90
C GLY A 327 29.45 9.79 -7.53
N LEU A 328 30.10 10.76 -6.87
CA LEU A 328 31.46 10.60 -6.37
C LEU A 328 31.49 9.68 -5.14
N ALA A 329 30.58 9.89 -4.19
CA ALA A 329 30.43 9.05 -3.00
C ALA A 329 30.26 7.59 -3.37
N TYR A 330 29.41 7.30 -4.37
CA TYR A 330 29.19 5.96 -4.89
C TYR A 330 30.50 5.28 -5.31
N VAL A 331 31.34 5.95 -6.12
CA VAL A 331 32.60 5.36 -6.60
C VAL A 331 33.59 5.17 -5.46
N LEU A 332 33.72 6.16 -4.57
CA LEU A 332 34.64 6.10 -3.44
C LEU A 332 34.25 5.00 -2.45
N ALA A 333 32.95 4.79 -2.23
CA ALA A 333 32.42 3.77 -1.34
C ALA A 333 32.74 2.33 -1.77
N GLU A 334 32.95 2.09 -3.06
CA GLU A 334 33.36 0.77 -3.57
C GLU A 334 34.85 0.46 -3.38
N LEU A 335 35.68 1.47 -3.08
CA LEU A 335 37.14 1.32 -2.97
C LEU A 335 37.57 0.53 -1.72
N PRO A 336 37.04 0.77 -0.51
CA PRO A 336 37.38 -0.01 0.69
C PRO A 336 37.16 -1.51 0.49
N ASN A 337 36.02 -1.89 -0.08
CA ASN A 337 35.69 -3.28 -0.37
C ASN A 337 36.69 -3.89 -1.37
N SER A 338 37.01 -3.15 -2.44
CA SER A 338 38.03 -3.56 -3.42
C SER A 338 39.40 -3.75 -2.78
N PHE A 339 39.79 -2.88 -1.85
CA PHE A 339 41.04 -2.95 -1.09
C PHE A 339 41.12 -4.21 -0.23
N ILE A 340 40.07 -4.49 0.55
CA ILE A 340 40.00 -5.69 1.39
C ILE A 340 40.11 -6.95 0.52
N LYS A 341 39.39 -7.01 -0.61
CA LYS A 341 39.48 -8.13 -1.56
C LYS A 341 40.90 -8.34 -2.10
N ARG A 342 41.65 -7.28 -2.39
CA ARG A 342 43.05 -7.40 -2.83
C ARG A 342 43.97 -7.93 -1.73
N ARG A 343 43.76 -7.57 -0.46
CA ARG A 343 44.52 -8.11 0.69
C ARG A 343 44.25 -9.58 0.96
N LEU A 344 43.06 -10.07 0.60
CA LEU A 344 42.68 -11.47 0.66
C LEU A 344 43.12 -12.28 -0.58
N GLY A 345 43.87 -11.69 -1.52
CA GLY A 345 44.35 -12.37 -2.72
C GLY A 345 43.29 -12.64 -3.79
N VAL A 346 42.10 -12.04 -3.67
CA VAL A 346 41.01 -12.20 -4.65
C VAL A 346 41.35 -11.44 -5.92
N ALA A 347 41.17 -12.03 -7.11
CA ALA A 347 41.40 -11.35 -8.39
C ALA A 347 40.32 -10.28 -8.71
N PRO A 348 40.61 -9.24 -9.53
CA PRO A 348 39.62 -8.26 -9.95
C PRO A 348 38.40 -8.91 -10.62
N GLY A 349 37.19 -8.60 -10.12
CA GLY A 349 35.95 -9.21 -10.60
C GLY A 349 35.63 -10.60 -10.04
N ALA A 350 36.56 -11.23 -9.31
CA ALA A 350 36.32 -12.50 -8.63
C ALA A 350 35.71 -12.29 -7.23
N ARG A 351 35.10 -13.35 -6.69
CA ARG A 351 34.58 -13.41 -5.32
C ARG A 351 35.52 -14.24 -4.44
N PRO A 352 35.66 -13.91 -3.14
CA PRO A 352 36.42 -14.72 -2.21
C PRO A 352 35.74 -16.07 -1.93
N GLU A 353 36.53 -17.13 -1.82
CA GLU A 353 36.05 -18.46 -1.42
C GLU A 353 35.70 -18.51 0.08
N GLN A 354 36.43 -17.78 0.92
CA GLN A 354 36.15 -17.62 2.35
C GLN A 354 35.21 -16.43 2.60
N HIS A 355 34.26 -16.58 3.53
CA HIS A 355 33.30 -15.53 3.93
C HIS A 355 32.46 -14.97 2.76
N ASN A 356 32.19 -15.78 1.73
CA ASN A 356 31.47 -15.39 0.51
C ASN A 356 30.14 -14.65 0.81
N THR A 357 29.36 -15.10 1.79
CA THR A 357 28.09 -14.46 2.18
C THR A 357 28.27 -13.04 2.71
N LEU A 358 29.33 -12.78 3.50
CA LEU A 358 29.62 -11.44 4.02
C LEU A 358 30.03 -10.49 2.88
N PHE A 359 30.86 -10.97 1.95
CA PHE A 359 31.24 -10.18 0.78
C PHE A 359 30.08 -9.97 -0.19
N LEU A 360 29.14 -10.90 -0.29
CA LEU A 360 27.92 -10.72 -1.09
C LEU A 360 27.06 -9.58 -0.55
N ILE A 361 26.91 -9.52 0.78
CA ILE A 361 26.16 -8.45 1.46
C ILE A 361 26.93 -7.12 1.32
N ALA A 362 28.24 -7.13 1.56
CA ALA A 362 29.09 -5.95 1.45
C ALA A 362 29.07 -5.36 0.02
N ASP A 363 29.14 -6.20 -1.02
CA ASP A 363 29.06 -5.78 -2.43
C ASP A 363 27.72 -5.14 -2.82
N GLN A 364 26.66 -5.39 -2.05
CA GLN A 364 25.34 -4.80 -2.29
C GLN A 364 25.08 -3.55 -1.46
N LEU A 365 25.76 -3.41 -0.31
CA LEU A 365 25.53 -2.34 0.64
C LEU A 365 26.64 -1.28 0.65
N ASP A 366 27.84 -1.56 0.13
CA ASP A 366 28.99 -0.65 0.17
C ASP A 366 28.66 0.74 -0.41
N SER A 367 28.16 0.76 -1.63
CA SER A 367 27.73 1.98 -2.33
C SER A 367 26.54 2.65 -1.66
N ALA A 368 25.57 1.89 -1.15
CA ALA A 368 24.40 2.45 -0.46
C ALA A 368 24.81 3.15 0.85
N ILE A 369 25.65 2.50 1.66
CA ILE A 369 26.15 3.06 2.93
C ILE A 369 27.00 4.31 2.66
N GLY A 370 27.89 4.26 1.67
CA GLY A 370 28.74 5.41 1.36
C GLY A 370 27.97 6.60 0.82
N VAL A 371 26.96 6.38 -0.03
CA VAL A 371 26.03 7.44 -0.48
C VAL A 371 25.35 8.08 0.72
N ILE A 372 24.79 7.29 1.64
CA ILE A 372 24.04 7.80 2.80
C ILE A 372 24.93 8.53 3.80
N LEU A 373 26.13 8.02 4.06
CA LEU A 373 27.08 8.65 4.96
C LEU A 373 27.49 10.03 4.42
N VAL A 374 27.78 10.13 3.12
CA VAL A 374 28.09 11.42 2.49
C VAL A 374 26.86 12.33 2.48
N THR A 375 25.67 11.78 2.20
CA THR A 375 24.41 12.54 2.25
C THR A 375 24.20 13.16 3.62
N GLY A 376 24.29 12.39 4.70
CA GLY A 376 24.04 12.87 6.06
C GLY A 376 25.14 13.73 6.66
N LEU A 377 26.37 13.67 6.13
CA LEU A 377 27.48 14.53 6.59
C LEU A 377 27.51 15.88 5.88
N LEU A 378 27.10 15.93 4.61
CA LEU A 378 27.22 17.14 3.79
C LEU A 378 25.90 17.87 3.58
N PHE A 379 24.78 17.19 3.79
CA PHE A 379 23.44 17.75 3.61
C PHE A 379 22.61 17.46 4.87
N ASP A 380 21.89 18.48 5.35
CA ASP A 380 21.12 18.43 6.60
C ASP A 380 19.78 17.66 6.41
N PHE A 381 19.86 16.39 6.00
CA PHE A 381 18.69 15.52 5.91
C PHE A 381 18.39 14.84 7.25
N GLU A 382 17.10 14.69 7.56
CA GLU A 382 16.65 13.96 8.73
C GLU A 382 17.09 12.48 8.70
N LEU A 383 17.44 11.93 9.85
CA LEU A 383 17.87 10.53 10.00
C LEU A 383 16.86 9.55 9.39
N ILE A 384 15.57 9.83 9.51
CA ILE A 384 14.52 8.95 8.98
C ILE A 384 14.52 8.91 7.44
N THR A 385 14.84 10.02 6.76
CA THR A 385 15.01 10.08 5.30
C THR A 385 16.26 9.29 4.87
N LEU A 386 17.35 9.40 5.62
CA LEU A 386 18.58 8.63 5.38
C LEU A 386 18.36 7.12 5.55
N LEU A 387 17.60 6.71 6.57
CA LEU A 387 17.21 5.31 6.76
C LEU A 387 16.30 4.81 5.64
N ALA A 388 15.36 5.64 5.16
CA ALA A 388 14.53 5.31 4.02
C ALA A 388 15.37 5.12 2.74
N MET A 389 16.38 5.97 2.50
CA MET A 389 17.35 5.77 1.41
C MET A 389 18.10 4.44 1.54
N LEU A 390 18.48 4.02 2.74
CA LEU A 390 19.17 2.74 2.99
C LEU A 390 18.33 1.53 2.58
N VAL A 391 17.04 1.59 2.87
CA VAL A 391 16.11 0.51 2.54
C VAL A 391 15.73 0.53 1.06
N MET A 392 15.43 1.72 0.52
CA MET A 392 14.95 1.86 -0.86
C MET A 392 16.05 1.66 -1.90
N GLY A 393 17.28 2.11 -1.64
CA GLY A 393 18.40 2.05 -2.59
C GLY A 393 18.66 0.65 -3.16
N PRO A 394 18.88 -0.38 -2.31
CA PRO A 394 19.08 -1.76 -2.77
C PRO A 394 17.87 -2.31 -3.53
N VAL A 395 16.65 -2.00 -3.10
CA VAL A 395 15.40 -2.43 -3.76
C VAL A 395 15.31 -1.84 -5.17
N ILE A 396 15.53 -0.53 -5.32
CA ILE A 396 15.53 0.16 -6.60
C ILE A 396 16.64 -0.41 -7.50
N ALA A 397 17.84 -0.62 -6.98
CA ALA A 397 18.95 -1.20 -7.74
C ALA A 397 18.61 -2.60 -8.28
N LEU A 398 17.94 -3.45 -7.49
CA LEU A 398 17.48 -4.78 -7.93
C LEU A 398 16.41 -4.67 -9.03
N LEU A 399 15.45 -3.76 -8.90
CA LEU A 399 14.43 -3.52 -9.94
C LEU A 399 15.07 -3.06 -11.25
N VAL A 400 16.01 -2.12 -11.17
CA VAL A 400 16.73 -1.58 -12.32
C VAL A 400 17.55 -2.68 -13.01
N LYS A 401 18.25 -3.55 -12.26
CA LYS A 401 18.96 -4.70 -12.83
C LYS A 401 18.04 -5.60 -13.67
N ARG A 402 16.80 -5.84 -13.20
CA ARG A 402 15.81 -6.63 -13.95
C ARG A 402 15.37 -5.92 -15.22
N VAL A 403 15.14 -4.60 -15.17
CA VAL A 403 14.81 -3.80 -16.36
C VAL A 403 15.96 -3.83 -17.37
N LEU A 404 17.20 -3.62 -16.91
CA LEU A 404 18.40 -3.65 -17.75
C LEU A 404 18.62 -5.03 -18.40
N PHE A 405 18.30 -6.12 -17.71
CA PHE A 405 18.31 -7.46 -18.29
C PHE A 405 17.23 -7.61 -19.38
N ALA A 406 16.00 -7.14 -19.11
CA ALA A 406 14.90 -7.23 -20.07
C ALA A 406 15.17 -6.47 -21.38
N ILE A 407 15.88 -5.34 -21.32
CA ILE A 407 16.27 -4.57 -22.51
C ILE A 407 17.60 -5.05 -23.14
N GLY A 408 18.19 -6.15 -22.66
CA GLY A 408 19.42 -6.73 -23.19
C GLY A 408 20.70 -5.95 -22.85
N TRP A 409 20.65 -5.02 -21.90
CA TRP A 409 21.82 -4.24 -21.46
C TRP A 409 22.65 -4.96 -20.40
N LYS A 410 22.12 -6.02 -19.79
CA LYS A 410 22.82 -6.88 -18.83
C LYS A 410 22.63 -8.35 -19.19
N SER A 411 23.67 -9.17 -18.99
CA SER A 411 23.64 -10.61 -19.29
C SER A 411 22.95 -11.46 -18.22
N THR A 412 22.79 -10.94 -16.99
CA THR A 412 22.12 -11.65 -15.89
C THR A 412 21.17 -10.74 -15.10
N ALA A 413 20.04 -11.31 -14.68
CA ALA A 413 19.01 -10.62 -13.89
C ALA A 413 19.34 -10.50 -12.39
N SER A 414 20.39 -11.19 -11.91
CA SER A 414 20.80 -11.25 -10.49
C SER A 414 21.64 -10.07 -10.02
#